data_AF-A0A7Z9UVZ6-F1
#
_entry.id   AF-A0A7Z9UVZ6-F1
#
_cell.length_a   1.000
_cell.length_b   1.000
_cell.length_c   1.000
_cell.angle_alpha   90.00
_cell.angle_beta   90.00
_cell.angle_gamma   90.00
#
_symmetry.space_group_name_H-M   'P 1'
#
loop_
_entity.id
_entity.type
_entity.pdbx_description
1 polymer ?
#
loop_
_entity_poly.entity_id
_entity_poly.type
_entity_poly.pdbx_seq_one_letter_code
_entity_poly.pdbx_strand_id
1 'polypeptide(L)'
;MLTASISLEVPAQHTDDSDYPVSSNVMNVLSHLGNFIENQQQNAIVLKNDFSLILEIVKSLSVRRSAHEILYLFVEKIATTVQTDRCSVVRIWEGEDEGHVLASHEDASVNNMVIDLNKYPEIKNTLETSQRTLINDIEKDPIVSDVSEQLCKMGGTAILLVPI
;
A
#
# COMPACT_ATOMS: atom_id res chain seq x y z
N MET A 1 -35.28 18.46 -28.94
CA MET A 1 -34.18 19.24 -29.52
C MET A 1 -34.56 20.71 -29.43
N LEU A 2 -33.61 21.53 -28.93
CA LEU A 2 -33.53 22.99 -28.92
C LEU A 2 -34.42 23.84 -27.97
N THR A 3 -33.66 24.66 -27.25
CA THR A 3 -33.88 25.80 -26.36
C THR A 3 -34.21 27.11 -27.10
N ALA A 4 -34.91 28.04 -26.43
CA ALA A 4 -34.77 29.51 -26.54
C ALA A 4 -35.37 30.13 -25.25
N SER A 5 -34.59 30.68 -24.33
CA SER A 5 -34.01 32.05 -24.25
C SER A 5 -35.03 33.14 -23.92
N ILE A 6 -34.78 33.91 -22.85
CA ILE A 6 -34.73 35.39 -22.83
C ILE A 6 -34.36 35.89 -21.42
N SER A 7 -33.28 36.66 -21.37
CA SER A 7 -32.78 37.45 -20.23
C SER A 7 -33.61 38.71 -20.03
N LEU A 8 -33.66 39.28 -18.82
CA LEU A 8 -33.84 40.73 -18.67
C LEU A 8 -33.15 41.27 -17.42
N GLU A 9 -32.67 42.51 -17.55
CA GLU A 9 -31.57 43.17 -16.85
C GLU A 9 -31.81 43.70 -15.42
N VAL A 10 -30.67 43.94 -14.75
CA VAL A 10 -30.41 44.58 -13.44
C VAL A 10 -30.65 46.10 -13.50
N PRO A 11 -30.98 46.78 -12.38
CA PRO A 11 -30.18 47.96 -12.04
C PRO A 11 -29.89 48.19 -10.54
N ALA A 12 -29.01 49.17 -10.31
CA ALA A 12 -28.10 49.41 -9.20
C ALA A 12 -28.64 50.05 -7.90
N GLN A 13 -28.01 49.64 -6.78
CA GLN A 13 -27.45 50.37 -5.62
C GLN A 13 -28.11 51.63 -5.03
N HIS A 14 -28.38 51.62 -3.72
CA HIS A 14 -28.14 52.78 -2.84
C HIS A 14 -27.99 52.37 -1.35
N THR A 15 -27.04 53.01 -0.66
CA THR A 15 -26.61 52.84 0.74
C THR A 15 -27.45 53.68 1.69
N ASP A 16 -27.85 53.14 2.85
CA ASP A 16 -28.15 53.97 4.04
C ASP A 16 -27.89 53.20 5.34
N ASP A 17 -26.93 53.69 6.12
CA ASP A 17 -26.58 53.25 7.47
C ASP A 17 -27.60 53.89 8.43
N SER A 18 -28.62 53.12 8.83
CA SER A 18 -29.56 53.54 9.87
C SER A 18 -29.62 52.51 10.99
N ASP A 19 -29.28 53.00 12.18
CA ASP A 19 -29.22 52.32 13.47
C ASP A 19 -30.66 52.00 13.93
N TYR A 20 -31.19 50.86 13.51
CA TYR A 20 -32.55 50.41 13.87
C TYR A 20 -32.54 49.63 15.19
N PRO A 21 -33.39 49.98 16.18
CA PRO A 21 -33.55 49.16 17.37
C PRO A 21 -34.15 47.82 16.96
N VAL A 22 -33.35 46.76 16.99
CA VAL A 22 -33.79 45.40 16.65
C VAL A 22 -34.94 45.01 17.58
N SER A 23 -36.16 44.98 17.05
CA SER A 23 -37.36 44.54 17.79
C SER A 23 -37.10 43.17 18.42
N SER A 24 -37.47 42.95 19.68
CA SER A 24 -37.20 41.70 20.42
C SER A 24 -37.71 40.46 19.66
N ASN A 25 -38.77 40.59 18.86
CA ASN A 25 -39.26 39.51 18.02
C ASN A 25 -38.34 39.22 16.82
N VAL A 26 -37.76 40.26 16.22
CA VAL A 26 -36.75 40.13 15.15
C VAL A 26 -35.46 39.56 15.73
N MET A 27 -35.04 39.99 16.92
CA MET A 27 -33.88 39.43 17.62
C MET A 27 -34.09 37.95 17.96
N ASN A 28 -35.29 37.55 18.40
CA ASN A 28 -35.63 36.15 18.69
C ASN A 28 -35.65 35.27 17.44
N VAL A 29 -36.05 35.82 16.29
CA VAL A 29 -36.03 35.11 15.01
C VAL A 29 -34.60 35.00 14.49
N LEU A 30 -33.82 36.09 14.55
CA LEU A 30 -32.40 36.09 14.16
C LEU A 30 -31.56 35.22 15.08
N SER A 31 -31.84 35.15 16.38
CA SER A 31 -31.17 34.25 17.31
C SER A 31 -31.57 32.80 17.05
N HIS A 32 -32.84 32.51 16.74
CA HIS A 32 -33.24 31.15 16.33
C HIS A 32 -32.63 30.74 14.99
N LEU A 33 -32.55 31.66 14.02
CA LEU A 33 -31.93 31.39 12.73
C LEU A 33 -30.40 31.26 12.87
N GLY A 34 -29.78 32.10 13.70
CA GLY A 34 -28.38 32.00 14.10
C GLY A 34 -28.09 30.67 14.77
N ASN A 35 -28.89 30.28 15.77
CA ASN A 35 -28.79 28.98 16.44
C ASN A 35 -29.08 27.81 15.49
N PHE A 36 -29.91 27.97 14.46
CA PHE A 36 -30.17 26.96 13.44
C PHE A 36 -28.99 26.81 12.46
N ILE A 37 -28.38 27.92 12.02
CA ILE A 37 -27.17 27.91 11.20
C ILE A 37 -25.99 27.33 12.00
N GLU A 38 -25.86 27.69 13.28
CA GLU A 38 -24.84 27.19 14.18
C GLU A 38 -25.05 25.69 14.51
N ASN A 39 -26.30 25.24 14.74
CA ASN A 39 -26.62 23.82 14.90
C ASN A 39 -26.34 23.00 13.62
N GLN A 40 -26.62 23.53 12.43
CA GLN A 40 -26.32 22.85 11.18
C GLN A 40 -24.80 22.75 10.96
N GLN A 41 -24.03 23.76 11.36
CA GLN A 41 -22.58 23.68 11.40
C GLN A 41 -22.11 22.63 12.42
N GLN A 42 -22.68 22.58 13.62
CA GLN A 42 -22.33 21.57 14.63
C GLN A 42 -22.62 20.16 14.14
N ASN A 43 -23.77 19.90 13.53
CA ASN A 43 -24.09 18.58 12.95
C ASN A 43 -23.15 18.22 11.78
N ALA A 44 -22.81 19.19 10.92
CA ALA A 44 -21.86 18.96 9.83
C ALA A 44 -20.42 18.74 10.34
N ILE A 45 -20.02 19.40 11.42
CA ILE A 45 -18.72 19.23 12.09
C ILE A 45 -18.67 17.87 12.79
N VAL A 46 -19.74 17.45 13.45
CA VAL A 46 -19.86 16.14 14.11
C VAL A 46 -19.88 15.01 13.07
N LEU A 47 -20.71 15.10 12.02
CA LEU A 47 -20.71 14.14 10.90
C LEU A 47 -19.37 14.07 10.16
N LYS A 48 -18.71 15.20 9.95
CA LYS A 48 -17.37 15.26 9.37
C LYS A 48 -16.33 14.61 10.27
N ASN A 49 -16.44 14.81 11.59
CA ASN A 49 -15.56 14.17 12.56
C ASN A 49 -15.80 12.65 12.59
N ASP A 50 -17.04 12.18 12.63
CA ASP A 50 -17.37 10.75 12.63
C ASP A 50 -16.90 10.06 11.34
N PHE A 51 -17.09 10.72 10.19
CA PHE A 51 -16.59 10.20 8.91
C PHE A 51 -15.07 10.20 8.84
N SER A 52 -14.40 11.22 9.39
CA SER A 52 -12.94 11.27 9.49
C SER A 52 -12.39 10.16 10.39
N LEU A 53 -13.05 9.89 11.52
CA LEU A 53 -12.69 8.81 12.45
C LEU A 53 -12.94 7.43 11.82
N ILE A 54 -14.05 7.24 11.10
CA ILE A 54 -14.33 6.02 10.35
C ILE A 54 -13.33 5.82 9.22
N LEU A 55 -12.93 6.88 8.50
CA LEU A 55 -11.88 6.81 7.49
C LEU A 55 -10.51 6.51 8.10
N GLU A 56 -10.19 7.06 9.27
CA GLU A 56 -8.94 6.81 9.98
C GLU A 56 -8.88 5.36 10.51
N ILE A 57 -9.98 4.86 11.04
CA ILE A 57 -10.16 3.46 11.41
C ILE A 57 -10.06 2.58 10.17
N VAL A 58 -10.84 2.82 9.12
CA VAL A 58 -10.79 2.05 7.86
C VAL A 58 -9.41 2.13 7.21
N LYS A 59 -8.68 3.24 7.31
CA LYS A 59 -7.29 3.37 6.83
C LYS A 59 -6.30 2.59 7.68
N SER A 60 -6.45 2.59 9.01
CA SER A 60 -5.65 1.78 9.94
C SER A 60 -5.93 0.28 9.80
N LEU A 61 -7.16 -0.07 9.43
CA LEU A 61 -7.62 -1.43 9.16
C LEU A 61 -7.31 -1.89 7.72
N SER A 62 -7.18 -0.96 6.77
CA SER A 62 -7.06 -1.30 5.35
C SER A 62 -5.62 -1.45 4.91
N VAL A 63 -4.70 -0.51 5.13
CA VAL A 63 -3.38 -0.61 4.49
C VAL A 63 -2.34 0.25 5.18
N ARG A 64 -1.34 -0.40 5.78
CA ARG A 64 0.10 -0.25 5.45
C ARG A 64 0.92 -1.04 6.46
N ARG A 65 0.97 -2.36 6.28
CA ARG A 65 2.31 -2.93 6.14
C ARG A 65 2.68 -2.71 4.69
N SER A 66 3.82 -2.08 4.41
CA SER A 66 4.34 -2.04 3.03
C SER A 66 4.30 -3.46 2.43
N ALA A 67 4.13 -3.62 1.11
CA ALA A 67 4.17 -4.96 0.50
C ALA A 67 5.42 -5.74 0.96
N HIS A 68 6.53 -5.01 1.12
CA HIS A 68 7.75 -5.47 1.76
C HIS A 68 7.54 -5.99 3.20
N GLU A 69 6.93 -5.22 4.12
CA GLU A 69 6.65 -5.68 5.49
C GLU A 69 5.75 -6.93 5.56
N ILE A 70 4.83 -7.10 4.61
CA ILE A 70 4.00 -8.31 4.52
C ILE A 70 4.88 -9.50 4.10
N LEU A 71 5.69 -9.32 3.06
CA LEU A 71 6.61 -10.37 2.58
C LEU A 71 7.70 -10.69 3.59
N TYR A 72 8.18 -9.70 4.34
CA TYR A 72 9.13 -9.89 5.43
C TYR A 72 8.53 -10.77 6.54
N LEU A 73 7.31 -10.45 7.00
CA LEU A 73 6.62 -11.29 7.98
C LEU A 73 6.43 -12.73 7.46
N PHE A 74 6.16 -12.86 6.17
CA PHE A 74 5.99 -14.17 5.54
C PHE A 74 7.28 -14.99 5.55
N VAL A 75 8.40 -14.43 5.08
CA VAL A 75 9.69 -15.13 5.08
C VAL A 75 10.20 -15.42 6.50
N GLU A 76 9.99 -14.50 7.45
CA GLU A 76 10.31 -14.71 8.86
C GLU A 76 9.53 -15.88 9.44
N LYS A 77 8.22 -15.93 9.17
CA LYS A 77 7.35 -17.00 9.68
C LYS A 77 7.68 -18.35 9.07
N ILE A 78 7.97 -18.40 7.76
CA ILE A 78 8.40 -19.63 7.09
C ILE A 78 9.73 -20.11 7.66
N ALA A 79 10.74 -19.23 7.72
CA ALA A 79 12.06 -19.59 8.21
C ALA A 79 12.01 -20.17 9.62
N THR A 80 11.25 -19.53 10.52
CA THR A 80 11.07 -19.99 11.90
C THR A 80 10.29 -21.32 11.99
N THR A 81 9.30 -21.53 11.12
CA THR A 81 8.45 -22.74 11.17
C THR A 81 9.13 -23.95 10.55
N VAL A 82 9.86 -23.75 9.44
CA VAL A 82 10.56 -24.80 8.69
C VAL A 82 11.99 -25.02 9.23
N GLN A 83 12.51 -24.09 10.04
CA GLN A 83 13.89 -24.09 10.55
C GLN A 83 14.92 -24.10 9.41
N THR A 84 14.72 -23.23 8.42
CA THR A 84 15.69 -23.00 7.34
C THR A 84 16.60 -21.83 7.69
N ASP A 85 17.88 -21.92 7.29
CA ASP A 85 18.86 -20.86 7.51
C ASP A 85 18.51 -19.57 6.75
N ARG A 86 17.89 -19.72 5.57
CA ARG A 86 17.61 -18.62 4.64
C ARG A 86 16.25 -18.81 3.98
N CYS A 87 15.53 -17.71 3.79
CA CYS A 87 14.27 -17.67 3.06
C CYS A 87 14.07 -16.27 2.47
N SER A 88 13.75 -16.19 1.18
CA SER A 88 13.55 -14.91 0.48
C SER A 88 12.45 -15.02 -0.56
N VAL A 89 11.81 -13.89 -0.87
CA VAL A 89 10.87 -13.77 -1.98
C VAL A 89 11.52 -12.96 -3.09
N VAL A 90 11.54 -13.52 -4.30
CA VAL A 90 12.13 -12.89 -5.49
C VAL A 90 11.06 -12.71 -6.54
N ARG A 91 10.97 -11.50 -7.11
CA ARG A 91 10.13 -11.19 -8.28
C ARG A 91 11.00 -11.11 -9.52
N ILE A 92 10.54 -11.71 -10.60
CA ILE A 92 11.24 -11.77 -11.87
C ILE A 92 10.22 -11.45 -12.96
N TRP A 93 10.63 -10.65 -13.94
CA TRP A 93 9.82 -10.40 -15.13
C TRP A 93 10.28 -11.28 -16.28
N GLU A 94 9.33 -11.65 -17.14
CA GLU A 94 9.60 -12.54 -18.26
C GLU A 94 10.60 -11.91 -19.24
N GLY A 95 11.67 -12.65 -19.56
CA GLY A 95 12.72 -12.22 -20.49
C GLY A 95 13.80 -11.32 -19.88
N GLU A 96 13.76 -11.05 -18.58
CA GLU A 96 14.85 -10.33 -17.89
C GLU A 96 15.88 -11.29 -17.30
N ASP A 97 17.16 -10.90 -17.33
CA ASP A 97 18.25 -11.56 -16.62
C ASP A 97 18.44 -11.02 -15.19
N GLU A 98 17.54 -10.14 -14.74
CA GLU A 98 17.56 -9.56 -13.40
C GLU A 98 16.35 -10.03 -12.57
N GLY A 99 16.58 -10.24 -11.28
CA GLY A 99 15.56 -10.54 -10.29
C GLY A 99 15.55 -9.47 -9.20
N HIS A 100 14.41 -9.29 -8.55
CA HIS A 100 14.25 -8.36 -7.43
C HIS A 100 13.87 -9.11 -6.17
N VAL A 101 14.79 -9.12 -5.20
CA VAL A 101 14.50 -9.65 -3.86
C VAL A 101 13.61 -8.65 -3.13
N LEU A 102 12.37 -9.06 -2.86
CA LEU A 102 11.36 -8.22 -2.24
C LEU A 102 11.43 -8.26 -0.72
N ALA A 103 11.89 -9.38 -0.16
CA ALA A 103 12.14 -9.58 1.27
C ALA A 103 13.10 -10.75 1.49
N SER A 104 13.89 -10.68 2.57
CA SER A 104 14.77 -11.76 3.03
C SER A 104 14.66 -11.94 4.54
N HIS A 105 14.69 -13.18 5.00
CA HIS A 105 14.75 -13.51 6.43
C HIS A 105 16.06 -13.05 7.08
N GLU A 106 17.17 -13.08 6.32
CA GLU A 106 18.50 -12.76 6.85
C GLU A 106 18.68 -11.26 7.14
N ASP A 107 17.96 -10.41 6.40
CA ASP A 107 18.10 -8.97 6.50
C ASP A 107 16.75 -8.28 6.22
N ALA A 108 16.18 -7.71 7.28
CA ALA A 108 14.92 -6.97 7.24
C ALA A 108 14.96 -5.67 6.43
N SER A 109 16.15 -5.18 6.08
CA SER A 109 16.31 -3.97 5.27
C SER A 109 16.26 -4.25 3.76
N VAL A 110 16.35 -5.51 3.34
CA VAL A 110 16.34 -5.92 1.92
C VAL A 110 14.97 -5.65 1.31
N ASN A 111 14.89 -4.57 0.53
CA ASN A 111 13.68 -4.17 -0.18
C ASN A 111 14.01 -3.85 -1.64
N ASN A 112 13.48 -4.65 -2.55
CA ASN A 112 13.66 -4.52 -4.00
C ASN A 112 15.14 -4.53 -4.46
N MET A 113 15.97 -5.34 -3.79
CA MET A 113 17.38 -5.53 -4.13
C MET A 113 17.51 -6.28 -5.46
N VAL A 114 18.28 -5.72 -6.38
CA VAL A 114 18.51 -6.32 -7.70
C VAL A 114 19.55 -7.43 -7.60
N ILE A 115 19.26 -8.56 -8.23
CA ILE A 115 20.17 -9.70 -8.38
C ILE A 115 20.31 -10.08 -9.85
N ASP A 116 21.50 -10.51 -10.23
CA ASP A 116 21.79 -11.04 -11.57
C ASP A 116 21.46 -12.54 -11.60
N LEU A 117 20.46 -12.92 -12.40
CA LEU A 117 19.96 -14.30 -12.49
C LEU A 117 20.99 -15.27 -13.07
N ASN A 118 22.05 -14.81 -13.74
CA ASN A 118 23.13 -15.68 -14.19
C ASN A 118 23.89 -16.33 -13.03
N LYS A 119 23.79 -15.76 -11.82
CA LYS A 119 24.37 -16.32 -10.59
C LYS A 119 23.46 -17.33 -9.88
N TYR A 120 22.23 -17.50 -10.38
CA TYR A 120 21.19 -18.30 -9.76
C TYR A 120 20.54 -19.25 -10.79
N PRO A 121 21.29 -20.23 -11.31
CA PRO A 121 20.78 -21.18 -12.31
C PRO A 121 19.56 -21.98 -11.82
N GLU A 122 19.43 -22.20 -10.51
CA GLU A 122 18.28 -22.85 -9.88
C GLU A 122 16.99 -22.02 -9.99
N ILE A 123 17.10 -20.70 -9.99
CA ILE A 123 15.97 -19.80 -10.26
C ILE A 123 15.55 -19.93 -11.73
N LYS A 124 16.50 -19.89 -12.66
CA LYS A 124 16.22 -20.05 -14.09
C LYS A 124 15.52 -21.39 -14.38
N ASN A 125 16.04 -22.49 -13.83
CA ASN A 125 15.42 -23.81 -13.97
C ASN A 125 13.98 -23.86 -13.43
N THR A 126 13.71 -23.20 -12.30
CA THR A 126 12.36 -23.14 -11.72
C THR A 126 11.38 -22.39 -12.62
N LEU A 127 11.83 -21.28 -13.22
CA LEU A 127 11.02 -20.50 -14.15
C LEU A 127 10.74 -21.28 -15.44
N GLU A 128 11.78 -21.90 -16.02
CA GLU A 128 11.68 -22.68 -17.25
C GLU A 128 10.72 -23.88 -17.11
N THR A 129 10.80 -24.59 -15.97
CA THR A 129 9.96 -25.75 -15.71
C THR A 129 8.57 -25.38 -15.20
N SER A 130 8.39 -24.17 -14.65
CA SER A 130 7.18 -23.77 -13.91
C SER A 130 6.78 -24.78 -12.83
N GLN A 131 7.76 -25.47 -12.27
CA GLN A 131 7.61 -26.46 -11.19
C GLN A 131 8.55 -26.11 -10.05
N ARG A 132 8.30 -26.67 -8.86
CA ARG A 132 9.24 -26.53 -7.75
C ARG A 132 10.60 -27.17 -8.11
N THR A 133 11.69 -26.52 -7.71
CA THR A 133 13.05 -27.07 -7.81
C THR A 133 13.54 -27.41 -6.41
N LEU A 134 13.96 -28.66 -6.20
CA LEU A 134 14.53 -29.13 -4.93
C LEU A 134 15.95 -29.62 -5.17
N ILE A 135 16.91 -28.97 -4.52
CA ILE A 135 18.33 -29.32 -4.51
C ILE A 135 18.63 -29.81 -3.10
N ASN A 136 18.90 -31.10 -2.94
CA ASN A 136 19.18 -31.68 -1.61
C ASN A 136 20.65 -31.53 -1.19
N ASP A 137 21.56 -31.39 -2.17
CA ASP A 137 23.00 -31.30 -1.94
C ASP A 137 23.63 -30.44 -3.04
N ILE A 138 24.01 -29.21 -2.68
CA ILE A 138 24.57 -28.21 -3.60
C ILE A 138 25.89 -28.67 -4.24
N GLU A 139 26.68 -29.52 -3.56
CA GLU A 139 27.96 -30.00 -4.10
C GLU A 139 27.78 -31.04 -5.21
N LYS A 140 26.64 -31.73 -5.23
CA LYS A 140 26.38 -32.85 -6.15
C LYS A 140 25.35 -32.53 -7.23
N ASP A 141 24.62 -31.44 -7.11
CA ASP A 141 23.51 -31.14 -7.99
C ASP A 141 23.97 -30.50 -9.31
N PRO A 142 23.57 -31.04 -10.48
CA PRO A 142 24.01 -30.53 -11.77
C PRO A 142 23.52 -29.11 -12.06
N ILE A 143 22.39 -28.67 -11.50
CA ILE A 143 21.80 -27.35 -11.77
C ILE A 143 22.71 -26.24 -11.25
N VAL A 144 23.31 -26.44 -10.08
CA VAL A 144 24.16 -25.45 -9.41
C VAL A 144 25.65 -25.77 -9.53
N SER A 145 26.04 -26.71 -10.38
CA SER A 145 27.43 -27.15 -10.51
C SER A 145 28.42 -25.98 -10.73
N ASP A 146 28.05 -25.03 -11.61
CA ASP A 146 28.86 -23.85 -11.93
C ASP A 146 28.97 -22.82 -10.79
N VAL A 147 28.03 -22.83 -9.82
CA VAL A 147 27.96 -21.85 -8.71
C VAL A 147 28.10 -22.51 -7.33
N SER A 148 28.32 -23.82 -7.29
CA SER A 148 28.37 -24.65 -6.07
C SER A 148 29.38 -24.12 -5.04
N GLU A 149 30.59 -23.76 -5.47
CA GLU A 149 31.64 -23.21 -4.59
C GLU A 149 31.20 -21.92 -3.90
N GLN A 150 30.46 -21.05 -4.60
CA GLN A 150 29.97 -19.79 -4.05
C GLN A 150 28.85 -20.05 -3.03
N LEU A 151 27.93 -20.96 -3.34
CA LEU A 151 26.83 -21.34 -2.46
C LEU A 151 27.33 -22.01 -1.16
N CYS A 152 28.34 -22.89 -1.26
CA CYS A 152 28.98 -23.51 -0.10
C CYS A 152 29.66 -22.47 0.81
N LYS A 153 30.32 -21.45 0.23
CA LYS A 153 30.92 -20.35 1.02
C LYS A 153 29.88 -19.53 1.78
N MET A 154 28.64 -19.49 1.30
CA MET A 154 27.51 -18.84 1.97
C MET A 154 26.81 -19.75 2.99
N GLY A 155 27.29 -20.99 3.19
CA GLY A 155 26.74 -21.94 4.16
C GLY A 155 25.52 -22.72 3.67
N GLY A 156 25.17 -22.65 2.38
CA GLY A 156 24.06 -23.42 1.84
C GLY A 156 24.37 -24.92 1.75
N THR A 157 23.43 -25.78 2.14
CA THR A 157 23.53 -27.24 1.92
C THR A 157 22.44 -27.74 0.96
N ALA A 158 21.23 -27.21 1.09
CA ALA A 158 20.07 -27.58 0.29
C ALA A 158 19.27 -26.32 -0.07
N ILE A 159 18.53 -26.37 -1.18
CA ILE A 159 17.72 -25.26 -1.70
C ILE A 159 16.35 -25.79 -2.15
N LEU A 160 15.29 -25.07 -1.78
CA LEU A 160 13.94 -25.30 -2.30
C LEU A 160 13.41 -24.01 -2.91
N LEU A 161 13.01 -24.08 -4.18
CA LEU A 161 12.31 -23.01 -4.88
C LEU A 161 10.88 -23.42 -5.19
N VAL A 162 9.95 -22.51 -4.90
CA VAL A 162 8.53 -22.70 -5.18
C VAL A 162 8.05 -21.52 -6.02
N PRO A 163 7.65 -21.73 -7.29
CA PRO A 163 7.01 -20.69 -8.08
C PRO A 163 5.63 -20.37 -7.49
N ILE A 164 5.29 -19.09 -7.40
CA ILE A 164 4.04 -18.55 -6.81
C ILE A 164 3.28 -17.76 -7.87
#